data_AF-A0A1H7TZA4-F1
#
_entry.id   AF-A0A1H7TZA4-F1
#
_cell.length_a   1.000
_cell.length_b   1.000
_cell.length_c   1.000
_cell.angle_alpha   90.00
_cell.angle_beta   90.00
_cell.angle_gamma   90.00
#
_symmetry.space_group_name_H-M   'P 1'
#
loop_
_entity.id
_entity.type
_entity.pdbx_description
1 polymer ?
#
loop_
_entity_poly.entity_id
_entity_poly.type
_entity_poly.pdbx_seq_one_letter_code
_entity_poly.pdbx_strand_id
1 'polypeptide(L)' 'MSYDMCSACDKKAIDVRTEIIERSDSKITKWIVCRCEDHIDTNVEEMRRLLRLRQEEFKKRLAK' A
#
# COMPACT_ATOMS: atom_id res chain seq x y z
N MET A 1 -5.20 -10.20 -4.11
CA MET A 1 -5.29 -8.74 -4.24
C MET A 1 -5.62 -8.44 -5.68
N SER A 2 -6.80 -7.88 -5.96
CA SER A 2 -7.08 -7.30 -7.28
C SER A 2 -6.20 -6.07 -7.43
N TYR A 3 -5.44 -5.98 -8.51
CA TYR A 3 -4.56 -4.83 -8.82
C TYR A 3 -5.36 -3.60 -9.29
N ASP A 4 -6.68 -3.67 -9.21
CA ASP A 4 -7.61 -2.66 -9.72
C ASP A 4 -7.88 -1.53 -8.72
N MET A 5 -7.47 -1.68 -7.46
CA MET A 5 -7.66 -0.67 -6.41
C MET A 5 -6.33 -0.18 -5.87
N CYS A 6 -6.28 1.11 -5.54
CA CYS A 6 -5.15 1.70 -4.85
C CYS A 6 -4.90 0.94 -3.54
N SER A 7 -3.63 0.78 -3.14
CA SER A 7 -3.31 0.11 -1.89
C SER A 7 -3.48 1.01 -0.67
N ALA A 8 -3.54 2.33 -0.85
CA ALA A 8 -3.80 3.31 0.21
C ALA A 8 -5.30 3.62 0.42
N CYS A 9 -6.14 3.50 -0.60
CA CYS A 9 -7.58 3.83 -0.53
C CYS A 9 -8.43 2.93 -1.42
N ASP A 10 -9.75 3.15 -1.49
CA ASP A 10 -10.68 2.33 -2.29
C ASP A 10 -10.87 2.86 -3.73
N LYS A 11 -10.07 3.81 -4.19
CA LYS A 11 -10.13 4.33 -5.57
C LYS A 11 -9.49 3.37 -6.57
N LYS A 12 -9.92 3.44 -7.83
CA LYS A 12 -9.34 2.66 -8.93
C LYS A 12 -7.86 2.97 -9.11
N ALA A 13 -7.03 1.93 -9.19
CA ALA A 13 -5.61 2.08 -9.51
C ALA A 13 -5.44 2.49 -10.98
N ILE A 14 -4.52 3.42 -11.23
CA ILE A 14 -4.11 3.84 -12.57
C ILE A 14 -2.68 3.39 -12.90
N ASP A 15 -1.87 3.14 -11.85
CA ASP A 15 -0.55 2.56 -11.96
C ASP A 15 -0.56 1.14 -11.40
N VAL A 16 -0.02 0.21 -12.19
CA VAL A 16 -0.17 -1.22 -11.94
C VAL A 16 0.84 -1.69 -10.90
N ARG A 17 2.06 -1.10 -10.79
CA ARG A 17 3.08 -1.61 -9.85
C ARG A 17 4.19 -0.61 -9.47
N THR A 18 4.17 -0.16 -8.22
CA THR A 18 5.39 0.24 -7.51
C THR A 18 5.85 -0.89 -6.59
N GLU A 19 7.11 -1.31 -6.71
CA GLU A 19 7.72 -2.30 -5.81
C GLU A 19 8.50 -1.62 -4.70
N ILE A 20 8.17 -1.92 -3.44
CA ILE A 20 8.94 -1.46 -2.28
C ILE A 20 9.68 -2.66 -1.71
N ILE A 21 11.01 -2.62 -1.78
CA ILE A 21 11.89 -3.64 -1.23
C ILE A 21 12.45 -3.13 0.09
N GLU A 22 12.14 -3.83 1.17
CA GLU A 22 12.70 -3.58 2.50
C GLU A 22 13.58 -4.76 2.88
N ARG A 23 14.86 -4.49 3.16
CA ARG A 23 15.79 -5.48 3.70
C ARG A 23 15.91 -5.24 5.20
N SER A 24 15.68 -6.28 5.99
CA SER A 24 16.06 -6.35 7.40
C SER A 24 17.11 -7.44 7.60
N ASP A 25 17.76 -7.47 8.76
CA ASP A 25 18.95 -8.29 9.06
C ASP A 25 18.82 -9.79 8.70
N SER A 26 17.60 -10.31 8.58
CA SER A 26 17.35 -11.71 8.20
C SER A 26 16.26 -11.91 7.14
N LYS A 27 15.62 -10.85 6.63
CA LYS A 27 14.46 -10.98 5.74
C LYS A 27 14.42 -9.89 4.67
N ILE A 28 13.96 -10.27 3.48
CA ILE A 28 13.61 -9.33 2.42
C ILE A 28 12.09 -9.32 2.33
N THR A 29 11.49 -8.16 2.61
CA THR A 29 10.05 -7.95 2.45
C THR A 29 9.81 -7.16 1.17
N LYS A 30 9.00 -7.73 0.26
CA LYS A 30 8.61 -7.09 -0.99
C LYS A 30 7.13 -6.71 -0.91
N TRP A 31 6.83 -5.43 -1.12
CA TRP A 31 5.47 -4.91 -1.20
C TRP A 31 5.17 -4.49 -2.64
N ILE A 32 4.04 -4.95 -3.17
CA ILE A 32 3.51 -4.46 -4.45
C ILE A 32 2.43 -3.45 -4.13
N VAL A 33 2.62 -2.22 -4.58
CA VAL A 33 1.74 -1.08 -4.28
C VAL A 33 1.10 -0.59 -5.56
N CYS A 34 -0.23 -0.50 -5.55
CA CYS A 34 -1.05 0.06 -6.62
C CYS A 34 -1.46 1.49 -6.24
N ARG A 35 -1.42 2.44 -7.17
CA ARG A 35 -1.70 3.86 -6.91
C ARG A 35 -2.86 4.36 -7.78
N CYS A 36 -3.76 5.13 -7.19
CA CYS A 36 -4.74 5.93 -7.94
C CYS A 36 -4.14 7.28 -8.32
N GLU A 37 -4.89 8.08 -9.07
CA GLU A 37 -4.49 9.42 -9.53
C GLU A 37 -4.03 10.34 -8.39
N ASP A 38 -4.71 10.34 -7.23
CA ASP A 38 -4.30 11.21 -6.12
C ASP A 38 -3.02 10.75 -5.41
N HIS A 39 -2.63 9.48 -5.58
CA HIS A 39 -1.49 8.88 -4.88
C HIS A 39 -0.33 8.53 -5.81
N ILE A 40 -0.42 8.86 -7.11
CA ILE A 40 0.61 8.49 -8.09
C ILE A 40 1.94 9.16 -7.78
N ASP A 41 1.91 10.43 -7.40
CA ASP A 41 3.09 11.23 -7.04
C ASP A 41 3.51 11.10 -5.57
N THR A 42 2.79 10.28 -4.79
CA THR A 42 3.14 10.04 -3.38
C THR A 42 4.44 9.25 -3.29
N ASN A 43 5.39 9.71 -2.49
CA ASN A 43 6.67 9.02 -2.34
C ASN A 43 6.52 7.65 -1.63
N VAL A 44 7.58 6.84 -1.69
CA VAL A 44 7.58 5.47 -1.16
C VAL A 44 7.33 5.40 0.35
N GLU A 45 7.88 6.35 1.12
CA GLU A 45 7.76 6.38 2.58
C GLU A 45 6.32 6.71 3.01
N GLU A 46 5.71 7.70 2.36
CA GLU A 46 4.34 8.08 2.65
C GLU A 46 3.36 6.99 2.18
N MET A 47 3.59 6.35 1.04
CA MET A 47 2.81 5.17 0.63
C MET A 47 2.91 4.04 1.66
N ARG A 48 4.10 3.82 2.26
CA ARG A 48 4.28 2.83 3.33
C ARG A 48 3.47 3.20 4.57
N ARG A 49 3.45 4.48 4.94
CA ARG A 49 2.64 4.98 6.06
C ARG A 49 1.15 4.76 5.81
N LEU A 50 0.63 5.14 4.64
CA LEU A 50 -0.78 4.98 4.27
C LEU A 50 -1.22 3.52 4.27
N LEU A 51 -0.37 2.61 3.75
CA LEU A 51 -0.58 1.17 3.81
C LEU A 51 -0.75 0.65 5.25
N ARG A 52 0.10 1.10 6.17
CA ARG A 52 0.02 0.70 7.59
C ARG A 52 -1.27 1.22 8.23
N LEU A 53 -1.62 2.49 8.01
CA LEU A 53 -2.84 3.08 8.53
C LEU A 53 -4.08 2.31 8.05
N ARG A 54 -4.16 2.00 6.75
CA ARG A 54 -5.27 1.21 6.20
C ARG A 54 -5.37 -0.19 6.81
N GLN A 55 -4.23 -0.85 7.05
CA GLN A 55 -4.21 -2.15 7.73
C GLN A 55 -4.73 -2.06 9.17
N GLU A 56 -4.35 -1.01 9.90
CA GLU A 56 -4.84 -0.78 11.26
C GLU A 56 -6.34 -0.51 11.30
N GLU A 57 -6.85 0.30 10.38
CA GLU A 57 -8.29 0.53 10.23
C GLU A 57 -9.05 -0.76 9.93
N PHE A 58 -8.52 -1.58 9.02
CA PHE A 58 -9.12 -2.88 8.71
C PHE A 58 -9.15 -3.81 9.92
N LYS A 59 -8.05 -3.89 10.67
CA LYS A 59 -7.98 -4.66 11.92
C LYS A 59 -8.98 -4.15 12.96
N LYS A 60 -9.11 -2.83 13.12
CA LYS A 60 -10.10 -2.21 14.04
C LYS A 60 -11.54 -2.57 13.67
N ARG A 61 -11.86 -2.64 12.37
CA ARG A 61 -13.20 -3.04 11.90
C ARG A 61 -13.50 -4.52 12.16
N LEU A 62 -12.49 -5.39 12.10
CA LEU A 62 -12.65 -6.82 12.37
C LEU A 62 -12.68 -7.18 13.87
N ALA A 63 -12.17 -6.30 14.72
CA ALA A 63 -12.19 -6.47 16.18
C ALA A 63 -13.48 -5.96 16.84
N LYS A 64 -14.44 -5.47 16.05
CA LYS A 64 -15.78 -5.04 16.47
C LYS A 64 -16.82 -6.06 16.04
#